data_AF-A0A1B6ICN7-F1
#
_entry.id   AF-A0A1B6ICN7-F1
#
_cell.length_a   1.000
_cell.length_b   1.000
_cell.length_c   1.000
_cell.angle_alpha   90.00
_cell.angle_beta   90.00
_cell.angle_gamma   90.00
#
_symmetry.space_group_name_H-M   'P 1'
#
loop_
_entity.id
_entity.type
_entity.pdbx_description
1 polymer ?
#
loop_
_entity_poly.entity_id
_entity_poly.type
_entity_poly.pdbx_seq_one_letter_code
_entity_poly.pdbx_strand_id
1 'polypeptide(L)'
;TIDQAIIADYKLISAYGRSEHIKGGVAIYKHNQVSYKTESVGLEQYSIEMTCEVSAIKIRMTKKKCLYLLGVYRPPGSNFDNVLKVLSEALDKLPLSAKKLVMGDVNIDNLDETSRERSAFNELLRGYNIQRLDLPPTRITEISISSIDMVCSDLDQ
;
A
#
# COMPACT_ATOMS: atom_id res chain seq x y z
N THR A 1 -4.15 -2.56 20.46
CA THR A 1 -4.43 -2.87 19.04
C THR A 1 -4.18 -1.62 18.21
N ILE A 2 -4.01 -1.74 16.89
CA ILE A 2 -3.71 -0.57 16.02
C ILE A 2 -4.78 0.52 16.12
N ASP A 3 -6.03 0.14 16.44
CA ASP A 3 -7.16 1.04 16.69
C ASP A 3 -7.02 1.94 17.92
N GLN A 4 -6.03 1.69 18.78
CA GLN A 4 -5.75 2.50 19.97
C GLN A 4 -4.64 3.54 19.73
N ALA A 5 -4.01 3.53 18.55
CA ALA A 5 -2.99 4.52 18.20
C ALA A 5 -3.68 5.86 17.91
N ILE A 6 -3.38 6.86 18.74
CA ILE A 6 -3.91 8.22 18.61
C ILE A 6 -2.77 9.14 18.18
N ILE A 7 -2.98 9.84 17.07
CA ILE A 7 -2.07 10.86 16.56
C ILE A 7 -2.81 12.19 16.65
N ALA A 8 -2.24 13.18 17.36
CA ALA A 8 -2.83 14.49 17.51
C ALA A 8 -3.13 15.12 16.15
N ASP A 9 -4.32 15.70 15.98
CA ASP A 9 -4.83 16.29 14.74
C ASP A 9 -5.07 15.32 13.57
N TYR A 10 -4.99 14.01 13.80
CA TYR A 10 -5.31 12.99 12.80
C TYR A 10 -6.44 12.07 13.27
N LYS A 11 -7.28 11.69 12.31
CA LYS A 11 -8.31 10.67 12.49
C LYS A 11 -7.89 9.39 11.78
N LEU A 12 -7.90 8.27 12.50
CA LEU A 12 -7.78 6.94 11.91
C LEU A 12 -8.98 6.66 10.99
N ILE A 13 -8.74 6.26 9.74
CA ILE A 13 -9.80 5.99 8.76
C ILE A 13 -9.95 4.50 8.49
N SER A 14 -8.84 3.78 8.36
CA SER A 14 -8.79 2.34 8.08
C SER A 14 -7.45 1.82 8.58
N ALA A 15 -7.45 0.60 9.12
CA ALA A 15 -6.23 -0.04 9.58
C ALA A 15 -6.37 -1.56 9.65
N TYR A 16 -5.28 -2.23 9.36
CA TYR A 16 -5.07 -3.64 9.67
C TYR A 16 -3.92 -3.74 10.68
N GLY A 17 -4.12 -4.51 11.74
CA GLY A 17 -3.08 -4.85 12.70
C GLY A 17 -3.13 -6.35 12.99
N ARG A 18 -1.95 -6.95 13.21
CA ARG A 18 -1.82 -8.37 13.52
C ARG A 18 -2.50 -8.74 14.85
N SER A 19 -3.14 -9.90 14.89
CA SER A 19 -3.67 -10.54 16.10
C SER A 19 -2.76 -11.64 16.63
N GLU A 20 -2.09 -12.39 15.76
CA GLU A 20 -1.28 -13.57 16.15
C GLU A 20 0.21 -13.25 16.34
N HIS A 21 0.75 -12.29 15.58
CA HIS A 21 2.14 -11.87 15.66
C HIS A 21 2.31 -10.44 16.19
N ILE A 22 3.49 -10.15 16.73
CA ILE A 22 3.84 -8.80 17.17
C ILE A 22 4.38 -7.93 16.02
N LYS A 23 4.10 -6.62 16.11
CA LYS A 23 4.54 -5.58 15.16
C LYS A 23 3.95 -5.78 13.75
N GLY A 24 4.11 -4.78 12.88
CA GLY A 24 3.46 -4.74 11.58
C GLY A 24 2.06 -4.14 11.64
N GLY A 25 1.37 -4.21 10.53
CA GLY A 25 0.11 -3.55 10.26
C GLY A 25 0.25 -2.37 9.31
N VAL A 26 -0.89 -1.95 8.78
CA VAL A 26 -1.04 -0.77 7.93
C VAL A 26 -2.12 0.09 8.55
N ALA A 27 -1.89 1.39 8.67
CA ALA A 27 -2.91 2.34 9.12
C ALA A 27 -2.92 3.58 8.24
N ILE A 28 -4.13 4.04 7.91
CA ILE A 28 -4.34 5.24 7.11
C ILE A 28 -5.03 6.28 7.98
N TYR A 29 -4.32 7.38 8.20
CA TYR A 29 -4.79 8.53 8.97
C TYR A 29 -5.11 9.71 8.04
N LYS A 30 -6.13 10.48 8.42
CA LYS A 30 -6.48 11.75 7.77
C LYS A 30 -6.30 12.90 8.74
N HIS A 31 -5.53 13.92 8.36
CA HIS A 31 -5.44 15.15 9.12
C HIS A 31 -6.81 15.86 9.22
N ASN A 32 -7.14 16.42 10.38
CA ASN A 32 -8.45 17.01 10.66
C ASN A 32 -8.79 18.20 9.76
N GLN A 33 -7.76 18.91 9.25
CA GLN A 33 -7.95 20.01 8.30
C GLN A 33 -8.23 19.56 6.86
N VAL A 34 -8.05 18.28 6.54
CA VAL A 34 -8.39 17.75 5.20
C VAL A 34 -9.90 17.59 5.09
N SER A 35 -10.52 18.48 4.30
CA SER A 35 -11.97 18.58 4.12
C SER A 35 -12.58 17.46 3.28
N TYR A 36 -11.78 16.72 2.51
CA TYR A 36 -12.28 15.61 1.71
C TYR A 36 -12.91 14.51 2.56
N LYS A 37 -14.04 13.98 2.08
CA LYS A 37 -14.70 12.82 2.69
C LYS A 37 -13.89 11.56 2.38
N THR A 38 -13.60 10.80 3.42
CA THR A 38 -12.85 9.54 3.34
C THR A 38 -13.65 8.42 3.99
N GLU A 39 -13.68 7.26 3.36
CA GLU A 39 -14.35 6.06 3.85
C GLU A 39 -13.42 4.85 3.70
N SER A 40 -13.40 3.93 4.67
CA SER A 40 -12.71 2.64 4.51
C SER A 40 -13.35 1.84 3.39
N VAL A 41 -12.55 1.10 2.64
CA VAL A 41 -13.00 0.19 1.57
C VAL A 41 -13.25 -1.22 2.12
N GLY A 42 -12.72 -1.57 3.30
CA GLY A 42 -12.88 -2.91 3.87
C GLY A 42 -11.98 -3.98 3.23
N LEU A 43 -10.75 -3.62 2.84
CA LEU A 43 -9.79 -4.56 2.23
C LEU A 43 -8.90 -5.28 3.25
N GLU A 44 -9.02 -4.95 4.53
CA GLU A 44 -8.25 -5.55 5.62
C GLU A 44 -8.40 -7.08 5.68
N GLN A 45 -9.55 -7.60 5.24
CA GLN A 45 -9.86 -9.04 5.16
C GLN A 45 -8.97 -9.83 4.18
N TYR A 46 -8.29 -9.17 3.24
CA TYR A 46 -7.33 -9.81 2.33
C TYR A 46 -5.93 -9.90 2.95
N SER A 47 -5.69 -9.23 4.09
CA SER A 47 -4.38 -9.24 4.74
C SER A 47 -4.05 -10.62 5.28
N ILE A 48 -2.82 -11.03 5.06
CA ILE A 48 -2.23 -12.24 5.64
C ILE A 48 -1.04 -11.80 6.47
N GLU A 49 -1.11 -12.06 7.78
CA GLU A 49 -0.01 -11.74 8.69
C GLU A 49 1.31 -12.33 8.21
N MET A 50 2.40 -11.58 8.44
CA MET A 50 3.76 -12.00 8.05
C MET A 50 3.95 -12.21 6.54
N THR A 51 2.94 -11.88 5.72
CA THR A 51 2.98 -12.08 4.27
C THR A 51 2.72 -10.78 3.52
N CYS A 52 1.50 -10.26 3.56
CA CYS A 52 1.11 -9.04 2.87
C CYS A 52 -0.09 -8.44 3.59
N GLU A 53 0.06 -7.22 4.05
CA GLU A 53 -0.88 -6.55 4.93
C GLU A 53 -1.40 -5.33 4.20
N VAL A 54 -2.72 -5.19 4.11
CA VAL A 54 -3.35 -4.18 3.28
C VAL A 54 -4.49 -3.48 4.00
N SER A 55 -4.64 -2.20 3.71
CA SER A 55 -5.75 -1.38 4.18
C SER A 55 -6.02 -0.32 3.11
N ALA A 56 -7.29 0.03 2.89
CA ALA A 56 -7.63 0.94 1.81
C ALA A 56 -8.73 1.91 2.19
N ILE A 57 -8.60 3.12 1.66
CA ILE A 57 -9.61 4.16 1.77
C ILE A 57 -10.00 4.68 0.40
N LYS A 58 -11.21 5.20 0.35
CA LYS A 58 -11.73 5.97 -0.77
C LYS A 58 -11.83 7.43 -0.37
N ILE A 59 -11.25 8.30 -1.17
CA ILE A 59 -11.24 9.75 -1.00
C ILE A 59 -12.14 10.36 -2.06
N ARG A 60 -13.21 11.04 -1.62
CA ARG A 60 -14.17 11.69 -2.52
C ARG A 60 -13.72 13.11 -2.84
N MET A 61 -13.10 13.29 -4.01
CA MET A 61 -12.67 14.58 -4.52
C MET A 61 -13.86 15.46 -4.95
N THR A 62 -14.79 14.87 -5.70
CA THR A 62 -16.03 15.54 -6.13
C THR A 62 -17.21 14.56 -6.08
N LYS A 63 -18.42 15.00 -6.45
CA LYS A 63 -19.58 14.08 -6.55
C LYS A 63 -19.34 12.91 -7.52
N LYS A 64 -18.52 13.11 -8.56
CA LYS A 64 -18.27 12.12 -9.62
C LYS A 64 -16.84 11.54 -9.63
N LYS A 65 -15.89 12.14 -8.92
CA LYS A 65 -14.48 11.71 -8.91
C LYS A 65 -14.06 11.21 -7.53
N CYS A 66 -13.51 10.00 -7.49
CA CYS A 66 -12.92 9.38 -6.31
C CYS A 66 -11.48 8.96 -6.60
N LEU A 67 -10.64 9.05 -5.57
CA LEU A 67 -9.30 8.48 -5.52
C LEU A 67 -9.33 7.31 -4.52
N TYR A 68 -8.80 6.16 -4.89
CA TYR A 68 -8.60 5.04 -3.98
C TYR A 68 -7.14 5.00 -3.55
N LEU A 69 -6.91 4.97 -2.24
CA LEU A 69 -5.59 4.81 -1.63
C LEU A 69 -5.51 3.42 -1.01
N LEU A 70 -4.60 2.59 -1.50
CA LEU A 70 -4.25 1.29 -0.95
C LEU A 70 -2.91 1.39 -0.23
N GLY A 71 -2.94 1.22 1.09
CA GLY A 71 -1.74 1.03 1.91
C GLY A 71 -1.33 -0.44 1.92
N VAL A 72 -0.04 -0.70 1.82
CA VAL A 72 0.54 -2.05 1.77
C VAL A 72 1.75 -2.13 2.70
N TYR A 73 1.87 -3.22 3.45
CA TYR A 73 3.10 -3.59 4.11
C TYR A 73 3.42 -5.07 3.82
N ARG A 74 4.59 -5.34 3.27
CA ARG A 74 5.15 -6.68 3.11
C ARG A 74 6.41 -6.81 3.97
N PRO A 75 6.42 -7.70 4.97
CA PRO A 75 7.63 -8.04 5.70
C PRO A 75 8.69 -8.70 4.80
N PRO A 76 9.99 -8.53 5.10
CA PRO A 76 11.03 -9.21 4.35
C PRO A 76 10.90 -10.74 4.50
N GLY A 77 11.23 -11.48 3.43
CA GLY A 77 11.25 -12.95 3.46
C GLY A 77 9.88 -13.65 3.37
N SER A 78 8.78 -12.91 3.19
CA SER A 78 7.47 -13.50 2.93
C SER A 78 7.43 -14.28 1.61
N ASN A 79 6.60 -15.32 1.52
CA ASN A 79 6.34 -16.01 0.26
C ASN A 79 5.78 -15.04 -0.79
N PHE A 80 6.53 -14.83 -1.87
CA PHE A 80 6.22 -13.81 -2.87
C PHE A 80 4.97 -14.12 -3.71
N ASP A 81 4.67 -15.38 -4.01
CA ASP A 81 3.45 -15.75 -4.74
C ASP A 81 2.18 -15.39 -3.95
N ASN A 82 2.20 -15.62 -2.63
CA ASN A 82 1.10 -15.21 -1.75
C ASN A 82 0.96 -13.68 -1.68
N VAL A 83 2.07 -12.93 -1.74
CA VAL A 83 2.03 -11.46 -1.81
C VAL A 83 1.33 -11.02 -3.09
N LEU A 84 1.73 -11.56 -4.24
CA LEU A 84 1.10 -11.23 -5.53
C LEU A 84 -0.39 -11.56 -5.53
N LYS A 85 -0.78 -12.69 -4.93
CA LYS A 85 -2.19 -13.09 -4.77
C LYS A 85 -2.97 -12.08 -3.93
N VAL A 86 -2.48 -11.73 -2.73
CA VAL A 86 -3.15 -10.75 -1.84
C VAL A 86 -3.33 -9.40 -2.55
N LEU A 87 -2.30 -8.94 -3.26
CA LEU A 87 -2.35 -7.67 -3.97
C LEU A 87 -3.32 -7.71 -5.16
N SER A 88 -3.32 -8.79 -5.94
CA SER A 88 -4.27 -8.98 -7.04
C SER A 88 -5.71 -8.99 -6.52
N GLU A 89 -5.98 -9.77 -5.46
CA GLU A 89 -7.31 -9.84 -4.84
C GLU A 89 -7.76 -8.49 -4.29
N ALA A 90 -6.85 -7.71 -3.69
CA ALA A 90 -7.16 -6.36 -3.20
C ALA A 90 -7.41 -5.36 -4.34
N LEU A 91 -6.58 -5.38 -5.39
CA LEU A 91 -6.70 -4.49 -6.56
C LEU A 91 -7.96 -4.79 -7.38
N ASP A 92 -8.37 -6.05 -7.49
CA ASP A 92 -9.61 -6.47 -8.16
C ASP A 92 -10.87 -5.88 -7.52
N LYS A 93 -10.82 -5.48 -6.25
CA LYS A 93 -11.93 -4.84 -5.54
C LYS A 93 -12.00 -3.34 -5.78
N LEU A 94 -10.96 -2.73 -6.35
CA LEU A 94 -10.94 -1.32 -6.65
C LEU A 94 -11.62 -1.07 -8.02
N PRO A 95 -12.44 -0.02 -8.17
CA PRO A 95 -13.07 0.26 -9.46
C PRO A 95 -12.03 0.58 -10.55
N LEU A 96 -12.11 -0.12 -11.68
CA LEU A 96 -11.20 0.06 -12.82
C LEU A 96 -11.13 1.52 -13.30
N SER A 97 -12.26 2.23 -13.32
CA SER A 97 -12.37 3.61 -13.80
C SER A 97 -11.94 4.67 -12.78
N ALA A 98 -11.67 4.30 -11.53
CA ALA A 98 -11.23 5.23 -10.51
C ALA A 98 -9.72 5.40 -10.52
N LYS A 99 -9.24 6.58 -10.13
CA LYS A 99 -7.81 6.81 -9.91
C LYS A 99 -7.35 6.05 -8.67
N LYS A 100 -6.14 5.51 -8.73
CA LYS A 100 -5.56 4.60 -7.74
C LYS A 100 -4.18 5.11 -7.34
N LEU A 101 -3.96 5.12 -6.03
CA LEU A 101 -2.67 5.38 -5.40
C LEU A 101 -2.37 4.19 -4.50
N VAL A 102 -1.24 3.53 -4.71
CA VAL A 102 -0.79 2.39 -3.90
C VAL A 102 0.51 2.79 -3.23
N MET A 103 0.61 2.63 -1.91
CA MET A 103 1.76 3.12 -1.15
C MET A 103 2.12 2.19 0.00
N GLY A 104 3.39 2.20 0.40
CA GLY A 104 3.87 1.58 1.63
C GLY A 104 5.23 0.91 1.47
N ASP A 105 5.60 0.07 2.43
CA ASP A 105 6.88 -0.65 2.43
C ASP A 105 6.66 -2.09 1.96
N VAL A 106 7.19 -2.41 0.77
CA VAL A 106 7.05 -3.74 0.19
C VAL A 106 8.30 -4.62 0.38
N ASN A 107 9.39 -4.08 0.94
CA ASN A 107 10.67 -4.78 0.98
C ASN A 107 11.09 -5.37 -0.39
N ILE A 108 10.76 -4.69 -1.50
CA ILE A 108 11.19 -5.02 -2.87
C ILE A 108 12.03 -3.85 -3.38
N ASP A 109 13.32 -4.08 -3.56
CA ASP A 109 14.24 -3.04 -4.01
C ASP A 109 13.95 -2.65 -5.46
N ASN A 110 13.60 -1.37 -5.69
CA ASN A 110 13.39 -0.85 -7.03
C ASN A 110 14.70 -0.66 -7.81
N LEU A 111 15.83 -0.54 -7.10
CA LEU A 111 17.15 -0.28 -7.69
C LEU A 111 17.82 -1.56 -8.21
N ASP A 112 17.36 -2.73 -7.77
CA ASP A 112 17.85 -4.01 -8.26
C ASP A 112 17.12 -4.44 -9.54
N GLU A 113 17.63 -3.99 -10.69
CA GLU A 113 17.07 -4.34 -11.99
C GLU A 113 17.11 -5.83 -12.33
N THR A 114 17.96 -6.60 -11.66
CA THR A 114 18.11 -8.05 -11.86
C THR A 114 17.10 -8.87 -11.05
N SER A 115 16.39 -8.24 -10.11
CA SER A 115 15.44 -8.90 -9.24
C SER A 115 14.23 -9.43 -10.00
N ARG A 116 13.98 -10.74 -9.84
CA ARG A 116 12.75 -11.40 -10.29
C ARG A 116 11.52 -10.89 -9.54
N GLU A 117 11.63 -10.63 -8.23
CA GLU A 117 10.53 -10.07 -7.44
C GLU A 117 10.14 -8.68 -7.94
N ARG A 118 11.13 -7.81 -8.20
CA ARG A 118 10.88 -6.48 -8.78
C ARG A 118 10.16 -6.59 -10.12
N SER A 119 10.63 -7.46 -11.00
CA SER A 119 10.08 -7.63 -12.35
C SER A 119 8.61 -8.10 -12.31
N ALA A 120 8.32 -9.17 -11.54
CA ALA A 120 6.98 -9.71 -11.39
C ALA A 120 6.02 -8.75 -10.67
N PHE A 121 6.52 -8.01 -9.66
CA PHE A 121 5.74 -6.98 -8.98
C PHE A 121 5.33 -5.85 -9.93
N ASN A 122 6.27 -5.37 -10.75
CA ASN A 122 5.99 -4.35 -11.76
C ASN A 122 5.04 -4.86 -12.85
N GLU A 123 5.13 -6.14 -13.23
CA GLU A 123 4.19 -6.77 -14.18
C GLU A 123 2.77 -6.86 -13.60
N LEU A 124 2.62 -7.25 -12.32
CA LEU A 124 1.34 -7.21 -11.63
C LEU A 124 0.73 -5.81 -11.67
N LEU A 125 1.49 -4.79 -11.25
CA LEU A 125 1.02 -3.39 -11.25
C LEU A 125 0.59 -2.93 -12.66
N ARG A 126 1.36 -3.28 -13.68
CA ARG A 126 1.06 -2.96 -15.08
C ARG A 126 -0.28 -3.57 -15.52
N GLY A 127 -0.63 -4.77 -15.05
CA GLY A 127 -1.94 -5.39 -15.27
C GLY A 127 -3.13 -4.53 -14.82
N TYR A 128 -2.92 -3.63 -13.85
CA TYR A 128 -3.92 -2.69 -13.34
C TYR A 128 -3.74 -1.25 -13.86
N ASN A 129 -2.90 -1.06 -14.88
CA ASN A 129 -2.49 0.26 -15.38
C ASN A 129 -1.85 1.15 -14.28
N ILE A 130 -1.15 0.53 -13.34
CA ILE A 130 -0.44 1.20 -12.26
C ILE A 130 1.06 1.10 -12.53
N GLN A 131 1.79 2.19 -12.30
CA GLN A 131 3.25 2.21 -12.38
C GLN A 131 3.83 2.67 -11.04
N ARG A 132 4.95 2.05 -10.63
CA ARG A 132 5.78 2.50 -9.52
C ARG A 132 6.55 3.76 -9.92
N LEU A 133 6.49 4.80 -9.10
CA LEU A 133 7.28 6.01 -9.27
C LEU A 133 8.75 5.70 -8.95
N ASP A 134 9.66 6.30 -9.71
CA ASP A 134 11.09 6.20 -9.44
C ASP A 134 11.44 7.08 -8.24
N LEU A 135 11.51 6.46 -7.07
CA LEU A 135 11.93 7.09 -5.82
C LEU A 135 13.45 6.99 -5.67
N PRO A 136 14.10 7.97 -5.03
CA PRO A 136 15.47 7.80 -4.54
C PRO A 136 15.53 6.63 -3.53
N PRO A 137 16.73 6.21 -3.08
CA PRO A 137 16.85 5.25 -2.00
C PRO A 137 16.04 5.67 -0.76
N THR A 138 15.22 4.77 -0.24
CA THR A 138 14.36 5.02 0.93
C THR A 138 14.88 4.34 2.20
N ARG A 139 15.80 3.39 2.05
CA ARG A 139 16.57 2.80 3.15
C ARG A 139 18.06 2.82 2.83
N ILE A 140 18.80 3.57 3.63
CA ILE A 140 20.27 3.70 3.56
C ILE A 140 20.83 3.20 4.90
N THR A 141 21.76 2.25 4.82
CA THR A 141 22.52 1.74 5.97
C THR A 141 24.01 1.95 5.70
N GLU A 142 24.87 1.62 6.66
CA GLU A 142 26.33 1.69 6.47
C GLU A 142 26.83 0.78 5.33
N ILE A 143 26.09 -0.28 4.99
CA ILE A 143 26.53 -1.33 4.07
C ILE A 143 25.62 -1.52 2.86
N SER A 144 24.49 -0.82 2.77
CA SER A 144 23.52 -1.00 1.69
C SER A 144 22.67 0.23 1.42
N ILE A 145 22.22 0.34 0.17
CA ILE A 145 21.35 1.40 -0.34
C ILE A 145 20.24 0.71 -1.13
N SER A 146 18.98 0.91 -0.72
CA SER A 146 17.82 0.23 -1.34
C SER A 146 16.61 1.17 -1.41
N SER A 147 15.75 0.97 -2.41
CA SER A 147 14.46 1.67 -2.54
C SER A 147 13.33 0.66 -2.35
N ILE A 148 12.90 0.49 -1.10
CA ILE A 148 11.96 -0.57 -0.69
C ILE A 148 10.56 -0.05 -0.36
N ASP A 149 10.43 1.26 -0.15
CA ASP A 149 9.14 1.91 -0.09
C ASP A 149 8.65 2.17 -1.52
N MET A 150 7.34 2.21 -1.69
CA MET A 150 6.73 2.43 -2.98
C MET A 150 5.67 3.53 -2.92
N VAL A 151 5.60 4.25 -4.03
CA VAL A 151 4.45 5.04 -4.44
C VAL A 151 4.14 4.58 -5.85
N CYS A 152 2.92 4.11 -6.08
CA CYS A 152 2.49 3.64 -7.38
C CYS A 152 1.16 4.30 -7.74
N SER A 153 0.97 4.68 -9.01
CA SER A 153 -0.30 5.28 -9.43
C SER A 153 -0.65 4.99 -10.89
N ASP A 154 -1.93 5.19 -11.21
CA ASP A 154 -2.47 5.28 -12.58
C ASP A 154 -2.69 6.75 -13.02
N LEU A 155 -2.01 7.69 -12.35
CA LEU A 155 -1.98 9.11 -12.70
C LEU A 155 -0.92 9.33 -13.77
N ASP A 156 -1.24 10.16 -14.77
CA ASP A 156 -0.29 10.51 -15.81
C ASP A 156 0.93 11.21 -15.16
N GLN A 157 2.14 10.72 -15.48
CA GLN A 157 3.40 11.32 -15.03
C GLN A 157 3.83 12.45 -15.97
#